data_AF-A0A382TVD8-F1
#
_entry.id   AF-A0A382TVD8-F1
#
_cell.length_a   1.000
_cell.length_b   1.000
_cell.length_c   1.000
_cell.angle_alpha   90.00
_cell.angle_beta   90.00
_cell.angle_gamma   90.00
#
_symmetry.space_group_name_H-M   'P 1'
#
loop_
_entity.id
_entity.type
_entity.pdbx_description
1 polymer ?
#
loop_
_entity_poly.entity_id
_entity_poly.type
_entity_poly.pdbx_seq_one_letter_code
_entity_poly.pdbx_strand_id
1 'polypeptide(L)'
;MFKRALKYFAPLFLFWMSFFAIERLLFLFYNMDNSGLSFAQLLEPFFRAIRLDISTVCYLISPLFLLWIIHLFIPIRQFKLFHKIYFLSFIPILAFGLVVGLEIYHEWGYKMNRNVVSYIQFPKESWASSLNSPLWLLFGIYSIYTLVFLKWGLRIANRCQNIVDATAELDNKWIVRNS
;
A
#
# COMPACT_ATOMS: atom_id res chain seq x y z
N MET A 1 7.87 -26.14 5.02
CA MET A 1 7.07 -25.22 4.18
C MET A 1 6.68 -23.92 4.90
N PHE A 2 6.03 -23.99 6.08
CA PHE A 2 5.51 -22.82 6.81
C PHE A 2 6.54 -21.69 7.07
N LYS A 3 7.74 -22.01 7.60
CA LYS A 3 8.79 -21.00 7.87
C LYS A 3 9.20 -20.20 6.62
N ARG A 4 9.14 -20.82 5.42
CA ARG A 4 9.50 -20.19 4.14
C ARG A 4 8.41 -19.20 3.70
N ALA A 5 7.15 -19.63 3.75
CA ALA A 5 6.01 -18.77 3.49
C ALA A 5 6.00 -17.56 4.43
N LEU A 6 6.22 -17.78 5.73
CA LEU A 6 6.29 -16.69 6.71
C LEU A 6 7.40 -15.67 6.39
N LYS A 7 8.61 -16.14 6.04
CA LYS A 7 9.73 -15.26 5.67
C LYS A 7 9.45 -14.42 4.42
N TYR A 8 8.61 -14.92 3.52
CA TYR A 8 8.25 -14.24 2.27
C TYR A 8 7.05 -13.28 2.46
N PHE A 9 5.98 -13.71 3.12
CA PHE A 9 4.74 -12.93 3.27
C PHE A 9 4.78 -11.92 4.43
N ALA A 10 5.49 -12.19 5.53
CA ALA A 10 5.52 -11.26 6.67
C ALA A 10 6.07 -9.87 6.30
N PRO A 11 7.17 -9.73 5.51
CA PRO A 11 7.63 -8.43 5.06
C PRO A 11 6.64 -7.71 4.14
N LEU A 12 5.90 -8.44 3.29
CA LEU A 12 4.86 -7.87 2.42
C LEU A 12 3.68 -7.35 3.22
N PHE A 13 3.25 -8.13 4.21
CA PHE A 13 2.16 -7.75 5.12
C PHE A 13 2.52 -6.52 5.94
N LEU A 14 3.70 -6.52 6.58
CA LEU A 14 4.16 -5.38 7.36
C LEU A 14 4.35 -4.13 6.50
N PHE A 15 4.86 -4.29 5.27
CA PHE A 15 4.99 -3.17 4.33
C PHE A 15 3.65 -2.48 4.07
N TRP A 16 2.61 -3.24 3.71
CA TRP A 16 1.31 -2.66 3.40
C TRP A 16 0.58 -2.15 4.65
N MET A 17 0.71 -2.82 5.80
CA MET A 17 0.20 -2.29 7.07
C MET A 17 0.84 -0.95 7.43
N SER A 18 2.16 -0.82 7.25
CA SER A 18 2.86 0.46 7.45
C SER A 18 2.43 1.53 6.44
N PHE A 19 2.16 1.15 5.18
CA PHE A 19 1.63 2.05 4.16
C PHE A 19 0.33 2.70 4.63
N PHE A 20 -0.69 1.90 4.96
CA PHE A 20 -1.99 2.40 5.42
C PHE A 20 -1.93 3.11 6.78
N ALA A 21 -1.04 2.68 7.66
CA ALA A 21 -0.84 3.38 8.94
C ALA A 21 -0.27 4.80 8.76
N ILE A 22 0.73 4.97 7.90
CA ILE A 22 1.31 6.30 7.61
C ILE A 22 0.31 7.16 6.81
N GLU A 23 -0.45 6.56 5.89
CA GLU A 23 -1.55 7.25 5.20
C GLU A 23 -2.53 7.87 6.21
N ARG A 24 -2.96 7.10 7.21
CA ARG A 24 -3.86 7.59 8.26
C ARG A 24 -3.23 8.68 9.12
N LEU A 25 -1.95 8.55 9.46
CA LEU A 25 -1.22 9.59 10.19
C LEU A 25 -1.20 10.90 9.40
N LEU A 26 -0.85 10.85 8.11
CA LEU A 26 -0.85 12.02 7.23
C LEU A 26 -2.24 12.64 7.13
N PHE A 27 -3.29 11.82 7.01
CA PHE A 27 -4.67 12.29 6.99
C PHE A 27 -5.07 13.04 8.26
N LEU A 28 -4.68 12.52 9.43
CA LEU A 28 -4.97 13.17 10.71
C LEU A 28 -4.18 14.46 10.87
N PHE A 29 -2.89 14.47 10.53
CA PHE A 29 -2.06 15.68 10.62
C PHE A 29 -2.56 16.79 9.70
N TYR A 30 -2.94 16.46 8.47
CA TYR A 30 -3.44 17.45 7.50
C TYR A 30 -4.77 18.07 7.92
N ASN A 31 -5.60 17.33 8.64
CA ASN A 31 -6.96 17.74 9.02
C ASN A 31 -7.12 18.00 10.52
N MET A 32 -6.01 18.12 11.25
CA MET A 32 -6.01 18.23 12.71
C MET A 32 -6.74 19.50 13.18
N ASP A 33 -6.47 20.63 12.53
CA ASP A 33 -7.00 21.95 12.88
C ASP A 33 -8.53 22.04 12.71
N ASN A 34 -9.08 21.28 11.76
CA ASN A 34 -10.52 21.26 11.47
C ASN A 34 -11.30 20.30 12.40
N SER A 35 -10.62 19.46 13.17
CA SER A 35 -11.25 18.33 13.85
C SER A 35 -11.73 18.66 15.28
N GLY A 36 -11.07 19.58 15.98
CA GLY A 36 -11.37 19.88 17.40
C GLY A 36 -11.26 18.67 18.34
N LEU A 37 -10.60 17.59 17.91
CA LEU A 37 -10.57 16.30 18.61
C LEU A 37 -9.45 16.23 19.65
N SER A 38 -9.75 15.59 20.79
CA SER A 38 -8.76 15.24 21.81
C SER A 38 -7.81 14.14 21.30
N PHE A 39 -6.57 14.10 21.78
CA PHE A 39 -5.56 13.10 21.41
C PHE A 39 -6.04 11.64 21.54
N ALA A 40 -6.91 11.35 22.51
CA ALA A 40 -7.52 10.03 22.67
C ALA A 40 -8.48 9.67 21.52
N GLN A 41 -9.19 10.64 20.97
CA GLN A 41 -10.08 10.48 19.82
C GLN A 41 -9.30 10.34 18.50
N LEU A 42 -8.05 10.80 18.44
CA LEU A 42 -7.16 10.55 17.29
C LEU A 42 -6.71 9.09 17.18
N LEU A 43 -6.67 8.34 18.29
CA LEU A 43 -6.24 6.93 18.30
C LEU A 43 -7.36 5.95 17.97
N GLU A 44 -8.61 6.32 18.25
CA GLU A 44 -9.78 5.46 18.02
C GLU A 44 -9.94 5.00 16.55
N PRO A 45 -9.71 5.86 15.53
CA PRO A 45 -9.72 5.46 14.13
C PRO A 45 -8.69 4.38 13.79
N PHE A 46 -7.54 4.33 14.47
CA PHE A 46 -6.53 3.31 14.20
C PHE A 46 -7.02 1.91 14.56
N PHE A 47 -7.69 1.77 15.71
CA PHE A 47 -8.22 0.49 16.16
C PHE A 47 -9.40 0.02 15.32
N ARG A 48 -10.31 0.94 14.95
CA ARG A 48 -11.46 0.58 14.11
C ARG A 48 -11.04 0.20 12.69
N ALA A 49 -10.06 0.90 12.14
CA ALA A 49 -9.64 0.68 10.77
C ALA A 49 -8.70 -0.53 10.60
N ILE A 50 -8.11 -1.06 11.67
CA ILE A 50 -7.20 -2.22 11.57
C ILE A 50 -7.84 -3.41 10.84
N ARG A 51 -9.14 -3.66 11.06
CA ARG A 51 -9.88 -4.76 10.40
C ARG A 51 -9.98 -4.55 8.90
N LEU A 52 -10.23 -3.30 8.49
CA LEU A 52 -10.33 -2.91 7.10
C LEU A 52 -8.97 -2.90 6.41
N ASP A 53 -7.92 -2.44 7.11
CA ASP A 53 -6.54 -2.46 6.63
C ASP A 53 -6.09 -3.91 6.40
N ILE A 54 -6.30 -4.79 7.38
CA ILE A 54 -5.95 -6.22 7.26
C ILE A 54 -6.63 -6.85 6.05
N SER A 55 -7.92 -6.59 5.85
CA SER A 55 -8.65 -7.11 4.68
C SER A 55 -8.05 -6.60 3.38
N THR A 56 -7.79 -5.30 3.29
CA THR A 56 -7.19 -4.66 2.10
C THR A 56 -5.78 -5.20 1.81
N VAL A 57 -4.96 -5.36 2.85
CA VAL A 57 -3.62 -5.95 2.76
C VAL A 57 -3.68 -7.38 2.23
N CYS A 58 -4.63 -8.18 2.72
CA CYS A 58 -4.84 -9.54 2.19
C CYS A 58 -5.22 -9.53 0.71
N TYR A 59 -6.09 -8.62 0.27
CA TYR A 59 -6.42 -8.46 -1.15
C TYR A 59 -5.19 -8.05 -1.98
N LEU A 60 -4.38 -7.12 -1.48
CA LEU A 60 -3.15 -6.68 -2.15
C LEU A 60 -2.10 -7.79 -2.25
N ILE A 61 -1.98 -8.65 -1.24
CA ILE A 61 -1.02 -9.76 -1.23
C ILE A 61 -1.50 -10.95 -2.06
N SER A 62 -2.82 -11.13 -2.23
CA SER A 62 -3.41 -12.23 -2.99
C SER A 62 -2.77 -12.48 -4.39
N PRO A 63 -2.54 -11.48 -5.26
CA PRO A 63 -1.85 -11.71 -6.54
C PRO A 63 -0.41 -12.23 -6.38
N LEU A 64 0.33 -11.76 -5.37
CA LEU A 64 1.68 -12.24 -5.07
C LEU A 64 1.65 -13.66 -4.47
N PHE A 65 0.60 -13.98 -3.71
CA PHE A 65 0.36 -15.31 -3.17
C PHE A 65 0.10 -16.32 -4.29
N LEU A 66 -0.75 -15.97 -5.26
CA LEU A 66 -1.00 -16.78 -6.46
C LEU A 66 0.29 -16.99 -7.26
N LEU A 67 1.07 -15.93 -7.47
CA LEU A 67 2.37 -16.02 -8.15
C LEU A 67 3.33 -16.97 -7.42
N TRP A 68 3.37 -16.93 -6.09
CA TRP A 68 4.18 -17.82 -5.28
C TRP A 68 3.72 -19.29 -5.38
N ILE A 69 2.41 -19.56 -5.41
CA ILE A 69 1.86 -20.90 -5.65
C ILE A 69 2.28 -21.41 -7.03
N ILE A 70 2.10 -20.61 -8.09
CA ILE A 70 2.49 -21.00 -9.45
C ILE A 70 3.98 -21.32 -9.50
N HIS A 71 4.81 -20.52 -8.82
CA HIS A 71 6.24 -20.75 -8.74
C HIS A 71 6.61 -22.11 -8.12
N LEU A 72 5.80 -22.63 -7.19
CA LEU A 72 6.04 -23.93 -6.56
C LEU A 72 5.94 -25.08 -7.58
N PHE A 73 5.08 -24.95 -8.58
CA PHE A 73 4.89 -25.96 -9.63
C PHE A 73 5.77 -25.71 -10.85
N ILE A 74 6.03 -24.44 -11.20
CA ILE A 74 6.76 -24.04 -12.40
C ILE A 74 7.79 -22.97 -12.01
N PRO A 75 9.10 -23.23 -12.12
CA PRO A 75 10.12 -22.27 -11.72
C PRO A 75 10.07 -21.01 -12.63
N ILE A 76 9.64 -19.89 -12.06
CA ILE A 76 9.53 -18.60 -12.75
C ILE A 76 10.86 -17.85 -12.67
N ARG A 77 11.62 -17.79 -13.78
CA ARG A 77 12.90 -17.08 -13.87
C ARG A 77 12.81 -15.57 -13.60
N GLN A 78 11.65 -14.97 -13.86
CA GLN A 78 11.43 -13.52 -13.73
C GLN A 78 10.62 -13.12 -12.49
N PHE A 79 10.62 -13.94 -11.43
CA PHE A 79 9.83 -13.70 -10.21
C PHE A 79 10.07 -12.31 -9.59
N LYS A 80 11.32 -11.84 -9.58
CA LYS A 80 11.72 -10.48 -9.20
C LYS A 80 11.04 -9.39 -10.02
N LEU A 81 10.92 -9.56 -11.34
CA LEU A 81 10.36 -8.55 -12.24
C LEU A 81 8.87 -8.34 -11.94
N PHE A 82 8.11 -9.43 -11.75
CA PHE A 82 6.70 -9.35 -11.37
C PHE A 82 6.48 -8.55 -10.08
N HIS A 83 7.34 -8.75 -9.07
CA HIS A 83 7.27 -7.97 -7.82
C HIS A 83 7.57 -6.49 -8.04
N LYS A 84 8.57 -6.18 -8.89
CA LYS A 84 8.90 -4.79 -9.22
C LYS A 84 7.75 -4.10 -9.92
N ILE A 85 7.16 -4.75 -10.92
CA ILE A 85 6.00 -4.23 -11.66
C ILE A 85 4.84 -4.02 -10.69
N TYR A 86 4.54 -5.01 -9.85
CA TYR A 86 3.50 -4.91 -8.82
C TYR A 86 3.67 -3.65 -7.95
N PHE A 87 4.85 -3.43 -7.37
CA PHE A 87 5.08 -2.25 -6.52
C PHE A 87 5.06 -0.94 -7.34
N LEU A 88 5.61 -0.95 -8.55
CA LEU A 88 5.65 0.22 -9.43
C LEU A 88 4.24 0.63 -9.89
N SER A 89 3.30 -0.30 -9.99
CA SER A 89 1.91 -0.02 -10.35
C SER A 89 1.04 0.36 -9.14
N PHE A 90 1.03 -0.44 -8.08
CA PHE A 90 0.10 -0.24 -6.97
C PHE A 90 0.45 0.96 -6.08
N ILE A 91 1.73 1.21 -5.82
CA ILE A 91 2.15 2.28 -4.89
C ILE A 91 1.73 3.67 -5.39
N PRO A 92 2.01 4.08 -6.65
CA PRO A 92 1.59 5.40 -7.14
C PRO A 92 0.07 5.57 -7.14
N ILE A 93 -0.68 4.53 -7.52
CA ILE A 93 -2.14 4.58 -7.56
C ILE A 93 -2.72 4.81 -6.16
N LEU A 94 -2.25 4.06 -5.17
CA LEU A 94 -2.73 4.19 -3.79
C LEU A 94 -2.26 5.51 -3.14
N ALA A 95 -1.02 5.94 -3.41
CA ALA A 95 -0.49 7.22 -2.95
C ALA A 95 -1.25 8.42 -3.54
N PHE A 96 -1.73 8.30 -4.78
CA PHE A 96 -2.61 9.30 -5.37
C PHE A 96 -3.97 9.35 -4.64
N GLY A 97 -4.54 8.19 -4.32
CA GLY A 97 -5.76 8.08 -3.51
C GLY A 97 -5.64 8.77 -2.14
N LEU A 98 -4.50 8.63 -1.47
CA LEU A 98 -4.19 9.36 -0.23
C LEU A 98 -4.32 10.88 -0.43
N VAL A 99 -3.63 11.43 -1.42
CA VAL A 99 -3.53 12.88 -1.64
C VAL A 99 -4.90 13.47 -2.01
N VAL A 100 -5.65 12.77 -2.86
CA VAL A 100 -7.03 13.12 -3.17
C VAL A 100 -7.90 13.08 -1.91
N GLY A 101 -7.71 12.07 -1.05
CA GLY A 101 -8.43 11.95 0.21
C GLY A 101 -8.12 13.06 1.22
N LEU A 102 -6.87 13.55 1.27
CA LEU A 102 -6.47 14.70 2.10
C LEU A 102 -7.26 15.94 1.70
N GLU A 103 -7.28 16.23 0.41
CA GLU A 103 -7.84 17.48 -0.10
C GLU A 103 -9.37 17.50 -0.06
N ILE A 104 -10.02 16.41 -0.45
CA ILE A 104 -11.48 16.32 -0.40
C ILE A 104 -12.01 16.52 1.02
N TYR A 105 -11.35 15.95 2.02
CA TYR A 105 -11.80 16.13 3.40
C TYR A 105 -11.53 17.55 3.91
N HIS A 106 -10.42 18.17 3.52
CA HIS A 106 -10.09 19.53 3.93
C HIS A 106 -11.11 20.55 3.41
N GLU A 107 -11.42 20.47 2.12
CA GLU A 107 -12.31 21.42 1.46
C GLU A 107 -13.79 21.17 1.86
N TRP A 108 -14.21 19.91 2.04
CA TRP A 108 -15.64 19.57 2.12
C TRP A 108 -16.06 19.03 3.49
N GLY A 109 -15.14 18.75 4.40
CA GLY A 109 -15.41 18.23 5.75
C GLY A 109 -15.99 16.81 5.80
N TYR A 110 -16.18 16.15 4.66
CA TYR A 110 -16.70 14.78 4.56
C TYR A 110 -15.74 13.89 3.76
N LYS A 111 -15.46 12.68 4.27
CA LYS A 111 -14.82 11.62 3.47
C LYS A 111 -15.74 11.23 2.31
N MET A 112 -15.18 10.93 1.13
CA MET A 112 -15.90 10.51 -0.09
C MET A 112 -17.14 9.65 0.23
N ASN A 113 -18.30 10.29 0.29
CA ASN A 113 -19.61 9.66 0.44
C ASN A 113 -20.37 9.83 -0.89
N ARG A 114 -21.53 9.19 -1.05
CA ARG A 114 -22.36 9.24 -2.26
C ARG A 114 -22.70 10.69 -2.70
N ASN A 115 -22.69 11.64 -1.77
CA ASN A 115 -22.91 13.08 -2.03
C ASN A 115 -21.71 13.77 -2.71
N VAL A 116 -20.49 13.20 -2.63
CA VAL A 116 -19.33 13.72 -3.36
C VAL A 116 -19.45 13.42 -4.85
N VAL A 117 -20.05 12.29 -5.21
CA VAL A 117 -20.30 11.90 -6.61
C VAL A 117 -21.25 12.89 -7.31
N SER A 118 -22.23 13.45 -6.60
CA SER A 118 -23.11 14.49 -7.17
C SER A 118 -22.40 15.82 -7.42
N TYR A 119 -21.37 16.17 -6.65
CA TYR A 119 -20.59 17.39 -6.93
C TYR A 119 -19.56 17.22 -8.05
N ILE A 120 -19.11 15.99 -8.35
CA ILE A 120 -18.31 15.71 -9.56
C ILE A 120 -19.11 16.07 -10.83
N GLN A 121 -20.45 16.17 -10.74
CA GLN A 121 -21.31 16.64 -11.83
C GLN A 121 -21.14 18.15 -12.13
N PHE A 122 -20.47 18.92 -11.26
CA PHE A 122 -20.11 20.32 -11.46
C PHE A 122 -18.58 20.51 -11.60
N PRO A 123 -17.97 20.00 -12.69
CA PRO A 123 -16.51 19.97 -12.86
C PRO A 123 -15.88 21.36 -12.90
N LYS A 124 -16.63 22.41 -13.31
CA LYS A 124 -16.13 23.79 -13.27
C LYS A 124 -15.96 24.32 -11.86
N GLU A 125 -16.86 23.95 -10.95
CA GLU A 125 -16.82 24.38 -9.55
C GLU A 125 -15.77 23.58 -8.78
N SER A 126 -15.67 22.27 -9.02
CA SER A 126 -14.62 21.44 -8.41
C SER A 126 -13.21 21.88 -8.84
N TRP A 127 -13.03 22.26 -10.11
CA TRP A 127 -11.75 22.75 -10.62
C TRP A 127 -11.40 24.12 -10.04
N ALA A 128 -12.40 25.00 -9.85
CA ALA A 128 -12.19 26.31 -9.23
C ALA A 128 -11.77 26.18 -7.76
N SER A 129 -12.34 25.24 -7.00
CA SER A 129 -11.91 24.94 -5.63
C SER A 129 -10.49 24.34 -5.59
N SER A 130 -10.16 23.43 -6.51
CA SER A 130 -8.81 22.86 -6.59
C SER A 130 -7.69 23.87 -6.90
N LEU A 131 -8.02 25.06 -7.38
CA LEU A 131 -7.03 26.14 -7.60
C LEU A 131 -6.61 26.84 -6.30
N ASN A 132 -7.45 26.78 -5.25
CA ASN A 132 -7.10 27.29 -3.92
C ASN A 132 -6.36 26.25 -3.06
N SER A 133 -6.43 24.98 -3.43
CA SER A 133 -5.69 23.90 -2.79
C SER A 133 -4.18 24.14 -2.82
N PRO A 134 -3.44 23.76 -1.77
CA PRO A 134 -1.98 23.87 -1.74
C PRO A 134 -1.32 22.77 -2.60
N LEU A 135 -1.50 22.84 -3.93
CA LEU A 135 -1.11 21.81 -4.90
C LEU A 135 0.38 21.44 -4.80
N TRP A 136 1.26 22.40 -4.53
CA TRP A 136 2.69 22.14 -4.36
C TRP A 136 3.00 21.29 -3.13
N LEU A 137 2.28 21.52 -2.03
CA LEU A 137 2.41 20.72 -0.81
C LEU A 137 1.88 19.31 -1.06
N LEU A 138 0.70 19.18 -1.67
CA LEU A 138 0.10 17.87 -2.01
C LEU A 138 0.99 17.06 -2.96
N PHE A 139 1.57 17.70 -3.97
CA PHE A 139 2.53 17.07 -4.88
C PHE A 139 3.81 16.66 -4.15
N GLY A 140 4.28 17.47 -3.20
CA GLY A 140 5.41 17.14 -2.33
C GLY A 140 5.12 15.90 -1.48
N ILE A 141 3.98 15.85 -0.80
CA ILE A 141 3.53 14.69 -0.02
C ILE A 141 3.44 13.45 -0.91
N TYR A 142 2.75 13.54 -2.05
CA TYR A 142 2.63 12.46 -3.03
C TYR A 142 4.00 11.91 -3.43
N SER A 143 4.91 12.80 -3.83
CA SER A 143 6.23 12.44 -4.34
C SER A 143 7.09 11.79 -3.26
N ILE A 144 7.17 12.39 -2.07
CA ILE A 144 7.95 11.86 -0.95
C ILE A 144 7.42 10.49 -0.53
N TYR A 145 6.10 10.38 -0.32
CA TYR A 145 5.45 9.16 0.10
C TYR A 145 5.66 8.03 -0.93
N THR A 146 5.42 8.33 -2.21
CA THR A 146 5.64 7.38 -3.31
C THR A 146 7.10 6.93 -3.38
N LEU A 147 8.07 7.84 -3.32
CA LEU A 147 9.49 7.51 -3.41
C LEU A 147 9.97 6.65 -2.23
N VAL A 148 9.56 6.97 -1.00
CA VAL A 148 9.92 6.23 0.21
C VAL A 148 9.40 4.79 0.13
N PHE A 149 8.11 4.63 -0.18
CA PHE A 149 7.49 3.31 -0.27
C PHE A 149 7.94 2.52 -1.50
N LEU A 150 8.18 3.15 -2.64
CA LEU A 150 8.78 2.48 -3.80
C LEU A 150 10.18 1.97 -3.47
N LYS A 151 11.04 2.78 -2.86
CA LYS A 151 12.38 2.34 -2.44
C LYS A 151 12.30 1.15 -1.47
N TRP A 152 11.34 1.14 -0.56
CA TRP A 152 11.14 0.02 0.36
C TRP A 152 10.57 -1.23 -0.35
N GLY A 153 9.54 -1.09 -1.18
CA GLY A 153 8.94 -2.17 -1.96
C GLY A 153 9.93 -2.81 -2.93
N LEU A 154 10.74 -2.01 -3.62
CA LEU A 154 11.81 -2.51 -4.50
C LEU A 154 12.91 -3.26 -3.73
N ARG A 155 13.24 -2.83 -2.50
CA ARG A 155 14.13 -3.60 -1.62
C ARG A 155 13.53 -4.96 -1.24
N ILE A 156 12.22 -5.03 -1.01
CA ILE A 156 11.53 -6.30 -0.77
C ILE A 156 11.58 -7.18 -2.04
N ALA A 157 11.21 -6.63 -3.20
CA ALA A 157 11.25 -7.33 -4.49
C ALA A 157 12.63 -7.92 -4.80
N ASN A 158 13.71 -7.18 -4.51
CA ASN A 158 15.08 -7.66 -4.69
C ASN A 158 15.43 -8.84 -3.77
N ARG A 159 14.87 -8.89 -2.56
CA ARG A 159 15.08 -10.00 -1.60
C ARG A 159 14.25 -11.24 -1.95
N CYS A 160 13.10 -11.07 -2.60
CA CYS A 160 12.19 -12.17 -2.94
C CYS A 160 12.87 -13.24 -3.82
N GLN A 161 13.68 -12.85 -4.80
CA GLN A 161 14.39 -13.78 -5.67
C GLN A 161 15.36 -14.66 -4.88
N ASN A 162 16.17 -14.07 -4.00
CA ASN A 162 17.14 -14.81 -3.19
C ASN A 162 16.46 -15.83 -2.26
N ILE A 163 15.27 -15.51 -1.74
CA ILE A 163 14.50 -16.43 -0.90
C ILE A 163 14.03 -17.63 -1.73
N VAL A 164 13.59 -17.37 -2.96
CA VAL A 164 13.07 -18.39 -3.88
C VAL A 164 14.19 -19.29 -4.42
N ASP A 165 15.32 -18.71 -4.84
CA ASP A 165 16.46 -19.49 -5.36
C ASP A 165 17.05 -20.40 -4.25
N ALA A 166 17.18 -19.87 -3.03
CA ALA A 166 17.62 -20.65 -1.87
C ALA A 166 16.63 -21.79 -1.53
N THR A 167 15.35 -21.66 -1.88
CA THR A 167 14.39 -22.76 -1.70
C THR A 167 14.51 -23.85 -2.74
N ALA A 168 14.78 -23.50 -4.01
CA ALA A 168 15.01 -24.47 -5.07
C ALA A 168 16.28 -25.30 -4.83
N GLU A 169 17.37 -24.67 -4.36
CA GLU A 169 18.62 -25.39 -4.05
C GLU A 169 18.48 -26.39 -2.90
N LEU A 170 17.73 -26.04 -1.85
CA LEU A 170 17.51 -26.93 -0.71
C LEU A 170 16.65 -28.14 -1.08
N ASP A 171 15.68 -27.95 -1.96
CA ASP A 171 14.80 -29.03 -2.42
C ASP A 171 15.58 -30.04 -3.26
N ASN A 172 16.39 -29.55 -4.21
CA ASN A 172 17.28 -30.38 -5.00
C ASN A 172 18.26 -31.19 -4.13
N LYS A 173 18.87 -30.58 -3.10
CA LYS A 173 19.77 -31.29 -2.19
C LYS A 173 19.07 -32.38 -1.38
N TRP A 174 17.81 -32.18 -1.00
CA TRP A 174 17.03 -33.20 -0.27
C TRP A 174 16.67 -34.38 -1.18
N ILE A 175 16.26 -34.09 -2.42
CA ILE A 175 15.98 -35.12 -3.44
C ILE A 175 17.22 -35.96 -3.71
N VAL A 176 18.37 -35.34 -4.01
CA VAL A 176 19.63 -36.06 -4.29
C VAL A 176 20.12 -36.90 -3.09
N ARG A 177 19.82 -36.48 -1.85
CA ARG A 177 20.23 -37.22 -0.66
C ARG A 177 19.37 -38.45 -0.38
N ASN A 178 18.12 -38.45 -0.86
CA ASN A 178 17.12 -39.48 -0.57
C ASN A 178 16.75 -40.31 -1.82
N SER A 179 17.45 -40.11 -2.94
CA SER A 179 17.42 -40.93 -4.15
C SER A 179 18.58 -41.91 -4.16
#